data_AF-A0A9E9LAG0-F1
#
_entry.id   AF-A0A9E9LAG0-F1
#
_cell.length_a   1.000
_cell.length_b   1.000
_cell.length_c   1.000
_cell.angle_alpha   90.00
_cell.angle_beta   90.00
_cell.angle_gamma   90.00
#
_symmetry.space_group_name_H-M   'P 1'
#
loop_
_entity.id
_entity.type
_entity.pdbx_description
1 polymer ?
#
loop_
_entity_poly.entity_id
_entity_poly.type
_entity_poly.pdbx_seq_one_letter_code
_entity_poly.pdbx_strand_id
1 'polypeptide(L)'
;METSKIRVMVMQNGQMKGLYHADLTYIDNIPYAVFKWETVPEGDPVPVARVRLDPRGLMKLPANSSVEYQYRAAIEDPRQPEF
;
A
#
# COMPACT_ATOMS: atom_id res chain seq x y z
N MET A 1 -4.95 -0.87 17.00
CA MET A 1 -5.34 -0.69 15.58
C MET A 1 -5.23 -2.01 14.81
N GLU A 2 -6.22 -2.38 14.00
CA GLU A 2 -6.15 -3.59 13.16
C GLU A 2 -5.33 -3.31 11.90
N THR A 3 -4.43 -4.22 11.54
CA THR A 3 -3.58 -4.13 10.34
C THR A 3 -3.65 -5.44 9.56
N SER A 4 -3.75 -5.32 8.23
CA SER A 4 -3.66 -6.44 7.28
C SER A 4 -2.33 -6.38 6.55
N LYS A 5 -1.91 -7.47 5.89
CA LYS A 5 -0.74 -7.44 4.99
C LYS A 5 -1.12 -7.07 3.56
N ILE A 6 -0.33 -6.19 2.95
CA ILE A 6 -0.50 -5.78 1.54
C ILE A 6 0.79 -5.94 0.75
N ARG A 7 0.64 -6.37 -0.52
CA ARG A 7 1.70 -6.29 -1.53
C ARG A 7 1.44 -5.12 -2.48
N VAL A 8 2.43 -4.26 -2.64
CA VAL A 8 2.40 -3.12 -3.55
C VAL A 8 3.27 -3.46 -4.74
N MET A 9 2.64 -3.62 -5.89
CA MET A 9 3.30 -3.83 -7.18
C MET A 9 3.50 -2.49 -7.85
N VAL A 10 4.76 -2.09 -8.00
CA VAL A 10 5.12 -0.87 -8.71
C VAL A 10 5.26 -1.19 -10.19
N MET A 11 4.45 -0.52 -11.01
CA MET A 11 4.31 -0.75 -12.44
C MET A 11 4.75 0.50 -13.19
N GLN A 12 5.48 0.35 -14.29
CA GLN A 12 5.80 1.44 -15.21
C GLN A 12 5.70 0.89 -16.64
N ASN A 13 4.90 1.54 -17.49
CA ASN A 13 4.67 1.14 -18.89
C ASN A 13 4.31 -0.35 -19.03
N GLY A 14 3.39 -0.82 -18.20
CA GLY A 14 2.94 -2.23 -18.17
C GLY A 14 3.94 -3.23 -17.57
N GLN A 15 5.16 -2.81 -17.22
CA GLN A 15 6.19 -3.67 -16.62
C GLN A 15 6.26 -3.50 -15.11
N MET A 16 6.44 -4.59 -14.38
CA MET A 16 6.72 -4.54 -12.94
C MET A 16 8.14 -4.04 -12.71
N LYS A 17 8.28 -2.94 -11.96
CA LYS A 17 9.57 -2.36 -11.55
C LYS A 17 9.95 -2.72 -10.12
N GLY A 18 8.97 -3.07 -9.29
CA GLY A 18 9.21 -3.45 -7.90
C GLY A 18 8.03 -4.13 -7.24
N LEU A 19 8.32 -4.86 -6.18
CA LEU A 19 7.35 -5.49 -5.29
C LEU A 19 7.74 -5.14 -3.85
N TYR A 20 6.81 -4.55 -3.11
CA TYR A 20 7.01 -4.20 -1.72
C TYR A 20 5.92 -4.83 -0.86
N HIS A 21 6.29 -5.32 0.32
CA HIS A 21 5.33 -5.74 1.34
C HIS A 21 5.24 -4.67 2.42
N ALA A 22 4.01 -4.36 2.83
CA ALA A 22 3.71 -3.34 3.83
C ALA A 22 2.53 -3.76 4.69
N ASP A 23 2.24 -2.98 5.73
CA ASP A 23 1.00 -3.07 6.46
C ASP A 23 -0.07 -2.22 5.77
N LEU A 24 -1.30 -2.73 5.72
CA LEU A 24 -2.48 -1.98 5.34
C LEU A 24 -3.21 -1.58 6.61
N THR A 25 -3.52 -0.30 6.72
CA THR A 25 -4.41 0.22 7.77
C THR A 25 -5.38 1.24 7.20
N TYR A 26 -6.44 1.52 7.96
CA TYR A 26 -7.45 2.53 7.62
C TYR A 26 -7.41 3.65 8.65
N ILE A 27 -7.26 4.88 8.16
CA ILE A 27 -7.26 6.08 8.99
C ILE A 27 -8.35 6.98 8.42
N ASP A 28 -9.38 7.25 9.21
CA ASP A 28 -10.57 7.98 8.77
C ASP A 28 -11.21 7.39 7.49
N ASN A 29 -11.32 6.06 7.42
CA ASN A 29 -11.78 5.28 6.26
C ASN A 29 -10.91 5.39 5.00
N ILE A 30 -9.72 5.97 5.08
CA ILE A 30 -8.76 6.05 3.98
C ILE A 30 -7.71 4.95 4.14
N PRO A 31 -7.48 4.10 3.12
CA PRO A 31 -6.47 3.06 3.17
C PRO A 31 -5.06 3.64 3.01
N TYR A 32 -4.15 3.16 3.84
CA TYR A 32 -2.72 3.49 3.79
C TYR A 32 -1.87 2.23 3.75
N ALA A 33 -0.86 2.22 2.88
CA ALA A 33 0.28 1.30 3.00
C ALA A 33 1.30 1.92 3.96
N VAL A 34 1.62 1.23 5.06
CA VAL A 34 2.56 1.67 6.08
C VAL A 34 3.82 0.81 6.00
N PHE A 35 4.94 1.48 5.75
CA PHE A 35 6.27 0.88 5.64
C PHE A 35 7.06 0.97 6.94
N LYS A 36 6.70 1.91 7.82
CA LYS A 36 7.35 2.09 9.11
C LYS A 36 6.38 2.61 10.16
N TRP A 37 6.40 1.96 11.31
CA TRP A 37 5.76 2.38 12.54
C TRP A 37 6.80 2.97 13.48
N GLU A 38 6.40 3.95 14.27
CA GLU A 38 7.16 4.46 15.41
C GLU A 38 6.42 4.13 16.70
N THR A 39 7.14 3.49 17.62
CA THR A 39 6.62 3.20 18.96
C THR A 39 6.67 4.48 19.78
N VAL A 40 5.56 4.83 20.41
CA VAL A 40 5.48 5.93 21.37
C VAL A 40 5.43 5.38 22.80
N PRO A 41 6.02 6.07 23.80
CA PRO A 41 6.14 5.55 25.16
C PRO A 41 4.82 5.15 25.83
N GLU A 42 3.72 5.84 25.53
CA GLU A 42 2.42 5.65 26.20
C GLU A 42 1.25 5.63 25.19
N GLY A 43 1.39 4.91 24.07
CA GLY A 43 0.30 4.84 23.09
C GLY A 43 0.46 3.79 22.00
N ASP A 44 -0.54 3.75 21.12
CA ASP A 44 -0.52 2.90 19.93
C ASP A 44 0.61 3.35 18.98
N PRO A 45 1.31 2.42 18.31
CA PRO A 45 2.30 2.75 17.30
C PRO A 45 1.74 3.68 16.22
N VAL A 46 2.52 4.67 15.84
CA VAL A 46 2.10 5.72 14.89
C VAL A 46 2.76 5.45 13.53
N PRO A 47 2.02 5.51 12.42
CA PRO A 47 2.60 5.26 11.10
C PRO A 47 3.40 6.48 10.62
N VAL A 48 4.72 6.35 10.55
CA VAL A 48 5.64 7.45 10.21
C VAL A 48 6.14 7.43 8.77
N ALA A 49 6.13 6.26 8.12
CA ALA A 49 6.35 6.15 6.68
C ALA A 49 5.15 5.45 6.05
N ARG A 50 4.25 6.23 5.45
CA ARG A 50 2.99 5.74 4.89
C ARG A 50 2.67 6.41 3.57
N VAL A 51 1.97 5.68 2.71
CA VAL A 51 1.46 6.16 1.43
C VAL A 51 -0.05 5.97 1.41
N ARG A 52 -0.77 7.05 1.10
CA ARG A 52 -2.23 7.00 0.87
C ARG A 52 -2.50 6.19 -0.39
N LEU A 53 -3.43 5.25 -0.30
CA LEU A 53 -3.86 4.43 -1.43
C LEU A 53 -5.20 4.95 -1.98
N ASP A 54 -5.45 4.75 -3.27
CA ASP A 54 -6.80 4.86 -3.83
C ASP A 54 -7.57 3.57 -3.51
N PRO A 55 -8.70 3.63 -2.78
CA PRO A 55 -9.49 2.44 -2.46
C PRO A 55 -9.88 1.61 -3.69
N ARG A 56 -10.05 2.25 -4.86
CA ARG A 56 -10.43 1.58 -6.12
C ARG A 56 -9.33 0.67 -6.66
N GLY A 57 -8.07 0.95 -6.32
CA GLY A 57 -6.91 0.15 -6.73
C GLY A 57 -6.59 -1.00 -5.77
N LEU A 58 -7.29 -1.10 -4.64
CA LEU A 58 -7.06 -2.10 -3.61
C LEU A 58 -7.83 -3.39 -3.93
N MET A 59 -7.11 -4.48 -4.19
CA MET A 59 -7.68 -5.78 -4.51
C MET A 59 -7.48 -6.75 -3.36
N LYS A 60 -8.55 -7.35 -2.86
CA LYS A 60 -8.46 -8.44 -1.89
C LYS A 60 -8.02 -9.73 -2.59
N LEU A 61 -7.03 -10.40 -2.01
CA LEU A 61 -6.53 -11.66 -2.52
C LEU A 61 -7.33 -12.84 -1.92
N PRO A 62 -7.33 -14.01 -2.59
CA PRO A 62 -7.94 -15.21 -2.04
C PRO A 62 -7.26 -15.63 -0.73
N ALA A 63 -8.02 -16.28 0.16
CA ALA A 63 -7.61 -16.61 1.53
C ALA A 63 -6.42 -17.58 1.66
N ASN A 64 -5.88 -18.10 0.55
CA ASN A 64 -4.73 -18.99 0.52
C ASN A 64 -3.38 -18.26 0.36
N SER A 65 -3.38 -16.93 0.37
CA SER A 65 -2.17 -16.12 0.29
C SER A 65 -1.71 -15.66 1.68
N SER A 66 -0.39 -15.59 1.89
CA SER A 66 0.22 -14.97 3.07
C SER A 66 0.05 -13.44 3.11
N VAL A 67 -0.54 -12.86 2.07
CA VAL A 67 -0.84 -11.45 1.91
C VAL A 67 -2.33 -11.31 1.59
N GLU A 68 -3.03 -10.46 2.32
CA GLU A 68 -4.49 -10.32 2.17
C GLU A 68 -4.89 -9.38 1.03
N TYR A 69 -4.03 -8.40 0.70
CA TYR A 69 -4.34 -7.38 -0.29
C TYR A 69 -3.21 -7.18 -1.31
N GLN A 70 -3.59 -6.74 -2.50
CA GLN A 70 -2.69 -6.27 -3.54
C GLN A 70 -3.08 -4.86 -3.98
N TYR A 71 -2.07 -4.02 -4.20
CA TYR A 71 -2.23 -2.72 -4.84
C TYR A 71 -1.25 -2.59 -6.00
N ARG A 72 -1.72 -2.01 -7.12
CA ARG A 72 -0.86 -1.68 -8.27
C ARG A 72 -0.61 -0.18 -8.27
N ALA A 73 0.62 0.22 -7.97
CA ALA A 73 1.05 1.60 -8.07
C ALA A 73 1.63 1.83 -9.48
N ALA A 74 0.98 2.68 -10.27
CA ALA A 74 1.53 3.11 -11.55
C ALA A 74 2.53 4.25 -11.34
N ILE A 75 3.71 4.13 -11.94
CA ILE A 75 4.62 5.25 -12.16
C ILE A 75 4.25 5.83 -13.52
N GLU A 76 3.64 7.00 -13.49
CA GLU A 76 3.42 7.81 -14.69
C GLU A 76 4.75 8.44 -15.09
N ASP A 77 5.14 8.35 -16.37
CA ASP A 77 6.24 9.17 -16.90
C ASP A 77 5.66 10.56 -17.18
N PRO A 78 6.08 11.61 -16.45
CA PRO A 78 5.52 12.95 -16.62
C PRO A 78 5.78 13.54 -18.03
N ARG A 79 6.62 12.89 -18.84
CA ARG A 79 6.89 13.28 -20.24
C ARG A 79 5.99 12.57 -21.24
N GLN A 80 5.22 11.58 -20.81
CA GLN A 80 4.27 10.87 -21.65
C GLN A 80 2.85 11.15 -21.15
N PRO A 81 2.14 12.13 -21.72
CA PRO A 81 0.72 12.30 -21.44
C PRO A 81 -0.02 11.04 -21.88
N GLU A 82 -0.98 10.59 -21.07
CA GLU A 82 -1.85 9.47 -21.40
C GLU A 82 -2.58 9.80 -22.72
N PHE A 83 -2.45 8.91 -23.72
CA PHE A 83 -3.06 9.05 -25.04
C PHE A 83 -4.54 8.69 -25.02
#